data_AF-D8R7I5-F1
#
_entry.id   AF-D8R7I5-F1
#
_cell.length_a   1.000
_cell.length_b   1.000
_cell.length_c   1.000
_cell.angle_alpha   90.00
_cell.angle_beta   90.00
_cell.angle_gamma   90.00
#
_symmetry.space_group_name_H-M   'P 1'
#
loop_
_entity.id
_entity.type
_entity.pdbx_description
1 polymer ?
#
loop_
_entity_poly.entity_id
_entity_poly.type
_entity_poly.pdbx_seq_one_letter_code
_entity_poly.pdbx_strand_id
1 'polypeptide(L)'
;MGSLDVARAEVAFLVMYLNKAESRDKICRAIQYGAKFLSNGEPGPASQVDKSTSLARKVFRLLKYLNELHGLIAPAPKSTPLPIVLLGKAKNALVGTFLFLDQLVWAGRTGIYQNKERLELISRISLYCWMTGSFCTSLAEVSELGRLAASRRKLEREIRRLKQQGNPENAQLKEQKLVSVKQSHERTLSLVKASLDIVVAVGLLQLAPKTVTPRVTGALGFITSLISCYQLLPPPPASKPKSS
;
A
#
# COMPACT_ATOMS: atom_id res chain seq x y z
N MET A 1 -16.23 22.56 23.01
CA MET A 1 -16.17 22.71 21.54
C MET A 1 -17.58 22.77 21.04
N GLY A 2 -17.96 23.79 20.27
CA GLY A 2 -19.31 23.85 19.69
C GLY A 2 -19.47 22.79 18.59
N SER A 3 -20.71 22.38 18.29
CA SER A 3 -21.01 21.45 17.19
C SER A 3 -20.40 21.91 15.85
N LEU A 4 -20.37 23.23 15.62
CA LEU A 4 -19.75 23.84 14.44
C LEU A 4 -18.22 23.65 14.38
N ASP A 5 -17.54 23.67 15.52
CA ASP A 5 -16.07 23.48 15.57
C ASP A 5 -15.70 22.04 15.25
N VAL A 6 -16.50 21.08 15.72
CA VAL A 6 -16.34 19.66 15.40
C VAL A 6 -16.54 19.43 13.91
N ALA A 7 -17.64 19.94 13.33
CA ALA A 7 -17.90 19.82 11.89
C ALA A 7 -16.78 20.46 11.05
N ARG A 8 -16.25 21.63 11.45
CA ARG A 8 -15.12 22.28 10.77
C ARG A 8 -13.87 21.40 10.81
N ALA A 9 -13.58 20.77 11.94
CA ALA A 9 -12.42 19.89 12.09
C ALA A 9 -12.55 18.61 11.23
N GLU A 10 -13.74 18.01 11.19
CA GLU A 10 -14.03 16.83 10.36
C GLU A 10 -13.91 17.15 8.86
N VAL A 11 -14.45 18.28 8.41
CA VAL A 11 -14.30 18.72 7.02
C VAL A 11 -12.83 19.01 6.69
N ALA A 12 -12.09 19.68 7.57
CA ALA A 12 -10.66 19.92 7.38
C ALA A 12 -9.86 18.61 7.25
N PHE A 13 -10.19 17.61 8.07
CA PHE A 13 -9.60 16.28 7.97
C PHE A 13 -9.88 15.61 6.62
N LEU A 14 -11.13 15.64 6.14
CA LEU A 14 -11.49 15.09 4.83
C LEU A 14 -10.78 15.83 3.69
N VAL A 15 -10.68 17.15 3.75
CA VAL A 15 -9.93 17.95 2.77
C VAL A 15 -8.45 17.55 2.75
N MET A 16 -7.81 17.45 3.92
CA MET A 16 -6.41 17.01 4.02
C MET A 16 -6.19 15.61 3.44
N TYR A 17 -7.11 14.68 3.71
CA TYR A 17 -7.03 13.32 3.20
C TYR A 17 -7.22 13.26 1.68
N LEU A 18 -8.27 13.92 1.17
CA LEU A 18 -8.65 13.89 -0.24
C LEU A 18 -7.75 14.75 -1.13
N ASN A 19 -6.99 15.72 -0.60
CA ASN A 19 -6.02 16.49 -1.38
C ASN A 19 -4.81 15.68 -1.85
N LYS A 20 -4.54 14.53 -1.23
CA LYS A 20 -3.50 13.62 -1.69
C LYS A 20 -4.03 12.84 -2.90
N ALA A 21 -3.37 13.00 -4.06
CA ALA A 21 -3.68 12.22 -5.27
C ALA A 21 -3.66 10.71 -5.00
N GLU A 22 -2.76 10.26 -4.11
CA GLU A 22 -2.69 8.85 -3.71
C GLU A 22 -3.94 8.37 -2.96
N SER A 23 -4.52 9.18 -2.07
CA SER A 23 -5.77 8.82 -1.39
C SER A 23 -6.91 8.63 -2.40
N ARG A 24 -7.01 9.53 -3.39
CA ARG A 24 -8.00 9.40 -4.48
C ARG A 24 -7.79 8.13 -5.30
N ASP A 25 -6.54 7.78 -5.66
CA ASP A 25 -6.24 6.49 -6.32
C ASP A 25 -6.73 5.29 -5.49
N LYS A 26 -6.51 5.28 -4.17
CA LYS A 26 -6.92 4.14 -3.31
C LYS A 26 -8.43 4.05 -3.13
N ILE A 27 -9.12 5.18 -3.05
CA ILE A 27 -10.59 5.21 -3.05
C ILE A 27 -11.12 4.66 -4.38
N CYS A 28 -10.58 5.12 -5.51
CA CYS A 28 -10.93 4.56 -6.82
C CYS A 28 -10.59 3.05 -6.90
N ARG A 29 -9.49 2.60 -6.29
CA ARG A 29 -9.15 1.18 -6.21
C ARG A 29 -10.24 0.39 -5.47
N ALA A 30 -10.73 0.93 -4.35
CA ALA A 30 -11.82 0.32 -3.59
C ALA A 30 -13.10 0.26 -4.44
N ILE A 31 -13.50 1.35 -5.09
CA ILE A 31 -14.67 1.39 -5.97
C ILE A 31 -14.53 0.35 -7.10
N GLN A 32 -13.37 0.30 -7.75
CA GLN A 32 -13.08 -0.64 -8.83
C GLN A 32 -13.27 -2.10 -8.38
N TYR A 33 -12.59 -2.50 -7.31
CA TYR A 33 -12.61 -3.90 -6.89
C TYR A 33 -13.93 -4.29 -6.20
N GLY A 34 -14.60 -3.36 -5.51
CA GLY A 34 -15.96 -3.55 -5.03
C GLY A 34 -16.94 -3.78 -6.18
N ALA A 35 -16.84 -2.99 -7.25
CA ALA A 35 -17.64 -3.18 -8.46
C ALA A 35 -17.32 -4.51 -9.17
N LYS A 36 -16.04 -4.90 -9.22
CA LYS A 36 -15.64 -6.23 -9.74
C LYS A 36 -16.27 -7.36 -8.94
N PHE A 37 -16.27 -7.28 -7.61
CA PHE A 37 -16.91 -8.26 -6.73
C PHE A 37 -18.41 -8.38 -7.03
N LEU A 38 -19.12 -7.24 -7.09
CA LEU A 38 -20.55 -7.20 -7.36
C LEU A 38 -20.91 -7.73 -8.76
N SER A 39 -20.11 -7.39 -9.77
CA SER A 39 -20.35 -7.82 -11.16
C SER A 39 -20.13 -9.32 -11.38
N ASN A 40 -19.30 -9.98 -10.56
CA ASN A 40 -18.83 -11.34 -10.81
C ASN A 40 -18.22 -11.57 -12.22
N GLY A 41 -17.77 -10.51 -12.89
CA GLY A 41 -17.28 -10.58 -14.27
C GLY A 41 -18.38 -10.47 -15.34
N GLU A 42 -19.66 -10.44 -14.95
CA GLU A 42 -20.78 -10.31 -15.88
C GLU A 42 -20.91 -8.87 -16.43
N PRO A 43 -21.33 -8.69 -17.70
CA PRO A 43 -21.64 -7.38 -18.25
C PRO A 43 -22.78 -6.69 -17.48
N GLY A 44 -22.62 -5.39 -17.22
CA GLY A 44 -23.63 -4.59 -16.53
C GLY A 44 -23.04 -3.32 -15.91
N PRO A 45 -23.85 -2.54 -15.17
CA PRO A 45 -23.41 -1.28 -14.58
C PRO A 45 -22.17 -1.43 -13.68
N ALA A 46 -22.13 -2.46 -12.83
CA ALA A 46 -20.98 -2.74 -11.96
C ALA A 46 -19.70 -3.05 -12.76
N SER A 47 -19.80 -3.79 -13.87
CA SER A 47 -18.65 -4.08 -14.75
C SER A 47 -18.16 -2.83 -15.48
N GLN A 48 -19.06 -1.91 -15.84
CA GLN A 48 -18.70 -0.60 -16.40
C GLN A 48 -17.97 0.28 -15.38
N VAL A 49 -18.41 0.29 -14.12
CA VAL A 49 -17.73 1.00 -13.02
C VAL A 49 -16.34 0.45 -12.79
N ASP A 50 -16.15 -0.88 -12.76
CA ASP A 50 -14.82 -1.50 -12.68
C ASP A 50 -13.90 -1.02 -13.83
N LYS A 51 -14.36 -1.11 -15.08
CA LYS A 51 -13.57 -0.72 -16.26
C LYS A 51 -13.19 0.76 -16.26
N SER A 52 -14.17 1.64 -16.06
CA SER A 52 -13.96 3.10 -16.08
C SER A 52 -13.07 3.56 -14.93
N THR A 53 -13.31 3.06 -13.72
CA THR A 53 -12.51 3.40 -12.55
C THR A 53 -11.09 2.85 -12.67
N SER A 54 -10.91 1.64 -13.22
CA SER A 54 -9.59 1.07 -13.53
C SER A 54 -8.77 1.99 -14.44
N LEU A 55 -9.41 2.59 -15.45
CA LEU A 55 -8.76 3.53 -16.36
C LEU A 55 -8.39 4.85 -15.66
N ALA A 56 -9.32 5.42 -14.88
CA ALA A 56 -9.09 6.66 -14.13
C ALA A 56 -7.91 6.53 -13.15
N ARG A 57 -7.76 5.37 -12.49
CA ARG A 57 -6.64 5.08 -11.60
C ARG A 57 -5.26 5.12 -12.25
N LYS A 58 -5.17 4.89 -13.56
CA LYS A 58 -3.89 4.99 -14.26
C LYS A 58 -3.43 6.46 -14.33
N VAL A 59 -4.38 7.39 -14.49
CA VAL A 59 -4.12 8.84 -14.48
C VAL A 59 -3.58 9.31 -13.14
N PHE A 60 -4.14 8.86 -12.02
CA PHE A 60 -3.60 9.18 -10.68
C PHE A 60 -2.19 8.63 -10.43
N ARG A 61 -1.72 7.68 -11.25
CA ARG A 61 -0.40 7.07 -11.14
C ARG A 61 0.57 7.55 -12.22
N LEU A 62 0.18 8.59 -12.99
CA LEU A 62 1.03 9.20 -14.00
C LEU A 62 2.39 9.59 -13.39
N LEU A 63 3.47 9.17 -14.05
CA LEU A 63 4.87 9.35 -13.63
C LEU A 63 5.23 8.79 -12.23
N LYS A 64 4.35 8.00 -11.58
CA LYS A 64 4.63 7.43 -10.25
C LYS A 64 5.82 6.46 -10.24
N TYR A 65 6.21 5.93 -11.41
CA TYR A 65 7.42 5.11 -11.54
C TYR A 65 8.69 5.87 -11.13
N LEU A 66 8.71 7.20 -11.19
CA LEU A 66 9.85 8.03 -10.76
C LEU A 66 10.13 7.87 -9.26
N ASN A 67 9.10 7.63 -8.43
CA ASN A 67 9.29 7.36 -7.01
C ASN A 67 10.05 6.05 -6.79
N GLU A 68 9.73 5.02 -7.57
CA GLU A 68 10.40 3.73 -7.50
C GLU A 68 11.82 3.83 -8.08
N LEU A 69 12.01 4.59 -9.17
CA LEU A 69 13.34 4.87 -9.73
C LEU A 69 14.23 5.60 -8.73
N HIS A 70 13.70 6.63 -8.06
CA HIS A 70 14.40 7.33 -6.99
C HIS A 70 14.79 6.37 -5.86
N GLY A 71 13.87 5.52 -5.40
CA GLY A 71 14.18 4.47 -4.42
C GLY A 71 15.20 3.44 -4.91
N LEU A 72 15.25 3.16 -6.21
CA LEU A 72 16.21 2.25 -6.82
C LEU A 72 17.62 2.85 -6.86
N ILE A 73 17.78 4.14 -7.10
CA ILE A 73 19.10 4.81 -7.13
C ILE A 73 19.57 5.33 -5.76
N ALA A 74 18.65 5.50 -4.80
CA ALA A 74 18.98 6.01 -3.47
C ALA A 74 20.01 5.11 -2.75
N PRO A 75 20.98 5.67 -2.01
CA PRO A 75 21.96 4.86 -1.27
C PRO A 75 21.26 4.00 -0.21
N ALA A 76 21.74 2.77 -0.03
CA ALA A 76 21.21 1.87 0.98
C ALA A 76 21.64 2.30 2.39
N PRO A 77 20.78 2.17 3.43
CA PRO A 77 21.18 2.46 4.79
C PRO A 77 22.27 1.50 5.27
N LYS A 78 23.37 2.03 5.84
CA LYS A 78 24.55 1.25 6.27
C LYS A 78 24.22 0.13 7.27
N SER A 79 23.13 0.24 8.01
CA SER A 79 22.70 -0.70 9.04
C SER A 79 21.77 -1.81 8.55
N THR A 80 21.39 -1.81 7.26
CA THR A 80 20.45 -2.79 6.70
C THR A 80 21.21 -3.96 6.08
N PRO A 81 20.90 -5.22 6.44
CA PRO A 81 21.51 -6.39 5.82
C PRO A 81 21.37 -6.40 4.30
N LEU A 82 22.44 -6.80 3.59
CA LEU A 82 22.49 -6.83 2.13
C LEU A 82 21.29 -7.56 1.49
N PRO A 83 20.82 -8.72 1.98
CA PRO A 83 19.65 -9.39 1.39
C PRO A 83 18.38 -8.53 1.41
N ILE A 84 18.15 -7.77 2.49
CA ILE A 84 16.98 -6.88 2.62
C ILE A 84 17.12 -5.69 1.67
N VAL A 85 18.34 -5.15 1.52
CA VAL A 85 18.64 -4.10 0.54
C VAL A 85 18.33 -4.59 -0.88
N LEU A 86 18.82 -5.77 -1.26
CA LEU A 86 18.59 -6.36 -2.58
C LEU A 86 17.10 -6.59 -2.84
N LEU A 87 16.35 -7.10 -1.86
CA LEU A 87 14.90 -7.26 -1.95
C LEU A 87 14.19 -5.91 -2.16
N GLY A 88 14.60 -4.86 -1.42
CA GLY A 88 14.08 -3.51 -1.59
C GLY A 88 14.35 -2.94 -2.98
N LYS A 89 15.55 -3.14 -3.51
CA LYS A 89 15.93 -2.73 -4.87
C LYS A 89 15.16 -3.50 -5.94
N ALA A 90 15.05 -4.82 -5.80
CA ALA A 90 14.25 -5.67 -6.68
C ALA A 90 12.78 -5.24 -6.70
N LYS A 91 12.19 -4.97 -5.52
CA LYS A 91 10.83 -4.40 -5.40
C LYS A 91 10.71 -3.10 -6.20
N ASN A 92 11.62 -2.15 -6.01
CA ASN A 92 11.58 -0.86 -6.70
C ASN A 92 11.69 -1.02 -8.22
N ALA A 93 12.60 -1.88 -8.71
CA ALA A 93 12.71 -2.16 -10.14
C ALA A 93 11.42 -2.76 -10.72
N LEU A 94 10.84 -3.75 -10.04
CA LEU A 94 9.62 -4.45 -10.48
C LEU A 94 8.39 -3.54 -10.43
N VAL A 95 8.14 -2.85 -9.30
CA VAL A 95 6.99 -1.94 -9.15
C VAL A 95 7.14 -0.72 -10.05
N GLY A 96 8.37 -0.20 -10.22
CA GLY A 96 8.67 0.88 -11.16
C GLY A 96 8.35 0.48 -12.60
N THR A 97 8.79 -0.71 -13.02
CA THR A 97 8.48 -1.26 -14.35
C THR A 97 6.98 -1.42 -14.54
N PHE A 98 6.26 -1.95 -13.55
CA PHE A 98 4.79 -2.02 -13.59
C PHE A 98 4.17 -0.63 -13.82
N LEU A 99 4.54 0.37 -13.02
CA LEU A 99 3.97 1.73 -13.11
C LEU A 99 4.31 2.43 -14.42
N PHE A 100 5.48 2.16 -14.99
CA PHE A 100 5.89 2.66 -16.30
C PHE A 100 5.05 2.03 -17.42
N LEU A 101 4.98 0.69 -17.47
CA LEU A 101 4.20 -0.02 -18.48
C LEU A 101 2.70 0.28 -18.35
N ASP A 102 2.21 0.57 -17.14
CA ASP A 102 0.83 0.98 -16.91
C ASP A 102 0.44 2.26 -17.68
N GLN A 103 1.41 3.14 -17.99
CA GLN A 103 1.19 4.33 -18.82
C GLN A 103 0.98 3.96 -20.29
N LEU A 104 1.72 2.97 -20.80
CA LEU A 104 1.51 2.42 -22.15
C LEU A 104 0.15 1.71 -22.23
N VAL A 105 -0.23 0.98 -21.18
CA VAL A 105 -1.56 0.36 -21.09
C VAL A 105 -2.67 1.42 -21.10
N TRP A 106 -2.48 2.52 -20.40
CA TRP A 106 -3.42 3.66 -20.42
C TRP A 106 -3.51 4.30 -21.82
N ALA A 107 -2.38 4.56 -22.48
CA ALA A 107 -2.33 5.11 -23.83
C ALA A 107 -3.03 4.18 -24.85
N GLY A 108 -2.85 2.87 -24.73
CA GLY A 108 -3.54 1.91 -25.59
C GLY A 108 -5.05 1.84 -25.35
N ARG A 109 -5.49 1.92 -24.09
CA ARG A 109 -6.93 1.92 -23.74
C ARG A 109 -7.66 3.20 -24.13
N THR A 110 -6.95 4.30 -24.35
CA THR A 110 -7.51 5.58 -24.81
C THR A 110 -7.45 5.75 -26.33
N GLY A 111 -6.88 4.79 -27.06
CA GLY A 111 -6.79 4.82 -28.52
C GLY A 111 -5.57 5.56 -29.06
N ILE A 112 -4.69 6.09 -28.20
CA ILE A 112 -3.43 6.75 -28.61
C ILE A 112 -2.46 5.72 -29.20
N TYR A 113 -2.37 4.53 -28.60
CA TYR A 113 -1.56 3.42 -29.10
C TYR A 113 -2.43 2.30 -29.67
N GLN A 114 -2.25 1.96 -30.94
CA GLN A 114 -3.22 1.16 -31.69
C GLN A 114 -2.86 -0.34 -31.82
N ASN A 115 -1.63 -0.75 -31.49
CA ASN A 115 -1.23 -2.16 -31.60
C ASN A 115 -1.75 -2.97 -30.40
N LYS A 116 -2.90 -3.64 -30.59
CA LYS A 116 -3.61 -4.39 -29.55
C LYS A 116 -2.83 -5.60 -29.00
N GLU A 117 -2.15 -6.34 -29.88
CA GLU A 117 -1.41 -7.55 -29.49
C GLU A 117 -0.21 -7.20 -28.59
N ARG A 118 0.57 -6.18 -28.99
CA ARG A 118 1.66 -5.67 -28.14
C ARG A 118 1.14 -5.09 -26.83
N LEU A 119 -0.01 -4.42 -26.88
CA LEU A 119 -0.64 -3.85 -25.68
C LEU A 119 -1.04 -4.94 -24.67
N GLU A 120 -1.58 -6.05 -25.14
CA GLU A 120 -1.93 -7.20 -24.31
C GLU A 120 -0.68 -7.81 -23.66
N LEU A 121 0.39 -8.01 -24.44
CA LEU A 121 1.68 -8.48 -23.92
C LEU A 121 2.24 -7.52 -22.85
N ILE A 122 2.28 -6.22 -23.14
CA ILE A 122 2.72 -5.18 -22.19
C ILE A 122 1.88 -5.22 -20.91
N SER A 123 0.56 -5.35 -21.05
CA SER A 123 -0.35 -5.45 -19.91
C SER A 123 -0.03 -6.68 -19.06
N ARG A 124 0.19 -7.85 -19.66
CA ARG A 124 0.57 -9.07 -18.92
C ARG A 124 1.92 -8.94 -18.23
N ILE A 125 2.94 -8.43 -18.93
CA ILE A 125 4.27 -8.18 -18.34
C ILE A 125 4.15 -7.24 -17.14
N SER A 126 3.38 -6.15 -17.28
CA SER A 126 3.16 -5.19 -16.18
C SER A 126 2.55 -5.87 -14.94
N LEU A 127 1.58 -6.78 -15.14
CA LEU A 127 0.95 -7.51 -14.04
C LEU A 127 1.89 -8.51 -13.39
N TYR A 128 2.74 -9.20 -14.16
CA TYR A 128 3.79 -10.06 -13.59
C TYR A 128 4.79 -9.25 -12.77
N CYS A 129 5.23 -8.08 -13.25
CA CYS A 129 6.09 -7.18 -12.49
C CYS A 129 5.43 -6.74 -11.18
N TRP A 130 4.13 -6.40 -11.20
CA TRP A 130 3.39 -6.05 -10.00
C TRP A 130 3.26 -7.22 -9.01
N MET A 131 2.97 -8.42 -9.50
CA MET A 131 2.87 -9.64 -8.70
C MET A 131 4.20 -9.97 -8.01
N THR A 132 5.29 -10.04 -8.79
CA THR A 132 6.63 -10.33 -8.25
C THR A 132 7.11 -9.23 -7.32
N GLY A 133 6.81 -7.96 -7.62
CA GLY A 133 7.11 -6.84 -6.71
C GLY A 133 6.35 -6.94 -5.39
N SER A 134 5.10 -7.42 -5.42
CA SER A 134 4.31 -7.69 -4.21
C SER A 134 4.90 -8.85 -3.40
N PHE A 135 5.41 -9.89 -4.06
CA PHE A 135 6.14 -10.97 -3.41
C PHE A 135 7.44 -10.49 -2.74
N CYS A 136 8.26 -9.68 -3.43
CA CYS A 136 9.44 -9.04 -2.83
C CYS A 136 9.06 -8.17 -1.62
N THR A 137 7.94 -7.46 -1.70
CA THR A 137 7.39 -6.67 -0.59
C THR A 137 7.08 -7.57 0.60
N SER A 138 6.35 -8.67 0.41
CA SER A 138 6.04 -9.60 1.51
C SER A 138 7.30 -10.14 2.19
N LEU A 139 8.33 -10.53 1.42
CA LEU A 139 9.60 -11.00 2.00
C LEU A 139 10.33 -9.90 2.79
N ALA A 140 10.34 -8.68 2.28
CA ALA A 140 10.95 -7.55 2.96
C ALA A 140 10.21 -7.21 4.26
N GLU A 141 8.87 -7.21 4.25
CA GLU A 141 8.06 -6.94 5.44
C GLU A 141 8.21 -8.03 6.52
N VAL A 142 8.29 -9.31 6.14
CA VAL A 142 8.61 -10.40 7.08
C VAL A 142 9.98 -10.19 7.73
N SER A 143 10.98 -9.82 6.92
CA SER A 143 12.35 -9.59 7.41
C SER A 143 12.42 -8.40 8.38
N GLU A 144 11.77 -7.29 8.04
CA GLU A 144 11.70 -6.10 8.90
C GLU A 144 10.89 -6.34 10.17
N LEU A 145 9.79 -7.09 10.11
CA LEU A 145 9.03 -7.51 11.30
C LEU A 145 9.89 -8.37 12.25
N GLY A 146 10.69 -9.29 11.71
CA GLY A 146 11.64 -10.08 12.51
C GLY A 146 12.68 -9.20 13.20
N ARG A 147 13.23 -8.22 12.48
CA ARG A 147 14.21 -7.26 13.01
C ARG A 147 13.61 -6.37 14.09
N LEU A 148 12.39 -5.86 13.87
CA LEU A 148 11.64 -5.07 14.84
C LEU A 148 11.31 -5.90 16.08
N ALA A 149 10.90 -7.15 15.94
CA ALA A 149 10.63 -8.04 17.07
C ALA A 149 11.89 -8.28 17.91
N ALA A 150 13.05 -8.50 17.28
CA ALA A 150 14.32 -8.65 17.98
C ALA A 150 14.73 -7.37 18.74
N SER A 151 14.59 -6.20 18.11
CA SER A 151 14.86 -4.91 18.74
C SER A 151 13.91 -4.64 19.93
N ARG A 152 12.61 -4.92 19.77
CA ARG A 152 11.61 -4.75 20.82
C ARG A 152 11.89 -5.65 22.02
N ARG A 153 12.30 -6.91 21.80
CA ARG A 153 12.71 -7.82 22.89
C ARG A 153 13.92 -7.29 23.67
N LYS A 154 14.88 -6.65 23.00
CA LYS A 154 16.02 -5.99 23.68
C LYS A 154 15.54 -4.82 24.54
N LEU A 155 14.70 -3.96 23.98
CA LEU A 155 14.12 -2.81 24.68
C LEU A 155 13.28 -3.24 25.90
N GLU A 156 12.45 -4.29 25.76
CA GLU A 156 11.66 -4.83 26.87
C GLU A 156 12.54 -5.41 27.99
N ARG A 157 13.69 -6.01 27.67
CA ARG A 157 14.66 -6.48 28.68
C ARG A 157 15.34 -5.32 29.39
N GLU A 158 15.69 -4.26 28.68
CA GLU A 158 16.30 -3.06 29.25
C GLU A 158 15.34 -2.36 30.22
N ILE A 159 14.08 -2.17 29.82
CA ILE A 159 13.02 -1.61 30.68
C ILE A 159 12.85 -2.47 31.95
N ARG A 160 12.85 -3.80 31.83
CA ARG A 160 12.75 -4.70 32.99
C ARG A 160 13.96 -4.57 33.92
N ARG A 161 15.17 -4.45 33.38
CA ARG A 161 16.41 -4.27 34.16
C ARG A 161 16.40 -2.94 34.92
N LEU A 162 16.02 -1.84 34.26
CA LEU A 162 15.93 -0.53 34.89
C LEU A 162 14.90 -0.53 36.03
N LYS A 163 13.74 -1.17 35.81
CA LYS A 163 12.71 -1.33 36.85
C LYS A 163 13.20 -2.14 38.05
N GLN A 164 14.01 -3.18 37.83
CA GLN A 164 14.63 -3.96 38.92
C GLN A 164 15.69 -3.17 39.69
N GLN A 165 16.38 -2.24 39.03
CA GLN A 165 17.39 -1.36 39.63
C GLN A 165 16.79 -0.15 40.37
N GLY A 166 15.46 -0.05 40.48
CA GLY A 166 14.79 1.09 41.10
C GLY A 166 14.82 2.38 40.26
N ASN A 167 15.33 2.31 39.02
CA ASN A 167 15.33 3.44 38.11
C ASN A 167 13.96 3.56 37.42
N PRO A 168 13.28 4.71 37.50
CA PRO A 168 11.99 4.89 36.86
C PRO A 168 12.09 4.74 35.34
N GLU A 169 11.06 4.16 34.73
CA GLU A 169 10.91 4.09 33.27
C GLU A 169 10.88 5.54 32.73
N ASN A 170 11.92 5.94 31.99
CA ASN A 170 11.99 7.29 31.45
C ASN A 170 10.92 7.47 30.35
N ALA A 171 10.47 8.71 30.13
CA ALA A 171 9.47 9.02 29.12
C ALA A 171 9.92 8.59 27.70
N GLN A 172 11.23 8.63 27.43
CA GLN A 172 11.85 8.27 26.15
C GLN A 172 11.70 6.78 25.80
N LEU A 173 11.89 5.87 26.75
CA LEU A 173 11.76 4.42 26.55
C LEU A 173 10.30 4.04 26.30
N LYS A 174 9.37 4.68 27.03
CA LYS A 174 7.93 4.49 26.82
C LYS A 174 7.53 4.96 25.42
N GLU A 175 8.04 6.11 24.98
CA GLU A 175 7.82 6.62 23.62
C GLU A 175 8.42 5.67 22.57
N GLN A 176 9.68 5.23 22.75
CA GLN A 176 10.34 4.30 21.85
C GLN A 176 9.57 2.98 21.71
N LYS A 177 9.02 2.47 22.82
CA LYS A 177 8.17 1.27 22.81
C LYS A 177 6.87 1.51 22.04
N LEU A 178 6.21 2.66 22.25
CA LEU A 178 4.99 3.02 21.53
C LEU A 178 5.24 3.14 20.02
N VAL A 179 6.34 3.79 19.63
CA VAL A 179 6.76 3.92 18.22
C VAL A 179 7.03 2.55 17.61
N SER A 180 7.75 1.67 18.31
CA SER A 180 8.04 0.31 17.84
C SER A 180 6.77 -0.52 17.62
N VAL A 181 5.77 -0.40 18.51
CA VAL A 181 4.47 -1.08 18.35
C VAL A 181 3.70 -0.55 17.15
N LYS A 182 3.66 0.77 16.97
CA LYS A 182 3.01 1.40 15.80
C LYS A 182 3.66 0.95 14.49
N GLN A 183 5.00 1.01 14.43
CA GLN A 183 5.76 0.53 13.27
C GLN A 183 5.48 -0.95 12.98
N SER A 184 5.44 -1.80 14.01
CA SER A 184 5.11 -3.22 13.83
C SER A 184 3.71 -3.40 13.24
N HIS A 185 2.70 -2.65 13.72
CA HIS A 185 1.35 -2.73 13.20
C HIS A 185 1.25 -2.29 11.73
N GLU A 186 1.89 -1.17 11.37
CA GLU A 186 1.94 -0.68 9.99
C GLU A 186 2.61 -1.67 9.02
N ARG A 187 3.71 -2.29 9.47
CA ARG A 187 4.44 -3.33 8.72
C ARG A 187 3.59 -4.59 8.53
N THR A 188 2.88 -5.04 9.57
CA THR A 188 1.96 -6.17 9.48
C THR A 188 0.82 -5.91 8.49
N LEU A 189 0.23 -4.71 8.50
CA LEU A 189 -0.79 -4.33 7.51
C LEU A 189 -0.22 -4.35 6.08
N SER A 190 1.01 -3.87 5.89
CA SER A 190 1.70 -3.90 4.61
C SER A 190 1.97 -5.34 4.13
N LEU A 191 2.34 -6.25 5.03
CA LEU A 191 2.52 -7.67 4.73
C LEU A 191 1.21 -8.36 4.32
N VAL A 192 0.13 -8.14 5.09
CA VAL A 192 -1.20 -8.69 4.77
C VAL A 192 -1.64 -8.20 3.39
N LYS A 193 -1.53 -6.89 3.17
CA LYS A 193 -1.88 -6.27 1.90
C LYS A 193 -1.07 -6.84 0.73
N ALA A 194 0.26 -6.92 0.85
CA ALA A 194 1.13 -7.43 -0.21
C ALA A 194 0.81 -8.90 -0.54
N SER A 195 0.58 -9.73 0.48
CA SER A 195 0.22 -11.13 0.31
C SER A 195 -1.12 -11.32 -0.40
N LEU A 196 -2.13 -10.51 -0.05
CA LEU A 196 -3.41 -10.50 -0.75
C LEU A 196 -3.29 -9.94 -2.18
N ASP A 197 -2.47 -8.92 -2.41
CA ASP A 197 -2.23 -8.33 -3.72
C ASP A 197 -1.57 -9.33 -4.70
N ILE A 198 -0.79 -10.31 -4.21
CA ILE A 198 -0.31 -11.43 -5.03
C ILE A 198 -1.50 -12.24 -5.59
N VAL A 199 -2.48 -12.58 -4.75
CA VAL A 199 -3.67 -13.34 -5.18
C VAL A 199 -4.54 -12.52 -6.13
N VAL A 200 -4.65 -11.21 -5.88
CA VAL A 200 -5.33 -10.29 -6.81
C VAL A 200 -4.64 -10.29 -8.18
N ALA A 201 -3.31 -10.25 -8.21
CA ALA A 201 -2.56 -10.30 -9.46
C ALA A 201 -2.72 -11.64 -10.19
N VAL A 202 -2.72 -12.77 -9.46
CA VAL A 202 -3.04 -14.11 -9.99
C VAL A 202 -4.41 -14.12 -10.68
N GLY A 203 -5.42 -13.50 -10.07
CA GLY A 203 -6.76 -13.38 -10.63
C GLY A 203 -6.81 -12.50 -11.89
N LEU A 204 -6.11 -11.35 -11.89
CA LEU A 204 -6.03 -10.47 -13.06
C LEU A 204 -5.26 -11.08 -14.23
N LEU A 205 -4.25 -11.90 -13.94
CA LEU A 205 -3.48 -12.67 -14.92
C LEU A 205 -4.21 -13.95 -15.38
N GLN A 206 -5.33 -14.29 -14.75
CA GLN A 206 -6.09 -15.52 -15.01
C GLN A 206 -5.25 -16.80 -14.88
N LEU A 207 -4.31 -16.85 -13.93
CA LEU A 207 -3.43 -18.02 -13.77
C LEU A 207 -4.16 -19.22 -13.14
N ALA A 208 -5.22 -18.96 -12.36
CA ALA A 208 -6.00 -20.00 -11.69
C ALA A 208 -7.51 -19.66 -11.72
N PRO A 209 -8.15 -19.60 -12.89
CA PRO A 209 -9.49 -19.03 -13.06
C PRO A 209 -10.59 -19.84 -12.36
N LYS A 210 -10.36 -21.14 -12.11
CA LYS A 210 -11.30 -22.02 -11.39
C LYS A 210 -11.35 -21.74 -9.89
N THR A 211 -10.24 -21.26 -9.31
CA THR A 211 -10.12 -21.02 -7.86
C THR A 211 -10.15 -19.53 -7.53
N VAL A 212 -9.47 -18.70 -8.32
CA VAL A 212 -9.42 -17.24 -8.16
C VAL A 212 -10.37 -16.61 -9.18
N THR A 213 -11.66 -16.61 -8.84
CA THR A 213 -12.72 -16.05 -9.69
C THR A 213 -12.70 -14.50 -9.68
N PRO A 214 -13.46 -13.83 -10.57
CA PRO A 214 -13.63 -12.38 -10.52
C PRO A 214 -14.15 -11.88 -9.17
N ARG A 215 -15.05 -12.63 -8.51
CA ARG A 215 -15.51 -12.35 -7.14
C ARG A 215 -14.38 -12.40 -6.13
N VAL A 216 -13.58 -13.47 -6.12
CA VAL A 216 -12.43 -13.57 -5.19
C VAL A 216 -11.45 -12.41 -5.42
N THR A 217 -11.11 -12.15 -6.68
CA THR A 217 -10.24 -11.03 -7.07
C THR A 217 -10.79 -9.68 -6.60
N GLY A 218 -12.10 -9.45 -6.79
CA GLY A 218 -12.82 -8.26 -6.33
C GLY A 218 -12.81 -8.12 -4.82
N ALA A 219 -13.14 -9.18 -4.07
CA ALA A 219 -13.17 -9.15 -2.61
C ALA A 219 -11.80 -8.85 -2.00
N LEU A 220 -10.75 -9.56 -2.44
CA LEU A 220 -9.40 -9.35 -1.94
C LEU A 220 -8.87 -7.97 -2.33
N GLY A 221 -9.09 -7.55 -3.58
CA GLY A 221 -8.69 -6.23 -4.05
C GLY A 221 -9.42 -5.10 -3.32
N PHE A 222 -10.67 -5.31 -2.90
CA PHE A 222 -11.42 -4.37 -2.09
C PHE A 222 -10.82 -4.25 -0.69
N ILE A 223 -10.54 -5.37 -0.03
CA ILE A 223 -9.90 -5.41 1.31
C ILE A 223 -8.54 -4.70 1.28
N THR A 224 -7.67 -5.01 0.30
CA THR A 224 -6.35 -4.35 0.20
C THR A 224 -6.45 -2.85 -0.10
N SER A 225 -7.53 -2.42 -0.75
CA SER A 225 -7.83 -1.01 -0.97
C SER A 225 -8.23 -0.32 0.33
N LEU A 226 -9.10 -0.93 1.13
CA LEU A 226 -9.49 -0.37 2.43
C LEU A 226 -8.30 -0.25 3.39
N ILE A 227 -7.42 -1.27 3.44
CA ILE A 227 -6.16 -1.20 4.19
C ILE A 227 -5.32 -0.01 3.70
N SER A 228 -5.21 0.17 2.37
CA SER A 228 -4.45 1.29 1.81
C SER A 228 -5.08 2.64 2.14
N CYS A 229 -6.40 2.74 2.13
CA CYS A 229 -7.10 3.96 2.53
C CYS A 229 -6.84 4.31 3.99
N TYR A 230 -6.89 3.31 4.88
CA TYR A 230 -6.60 3.45 6.30
C TYR A 230 -5.17 3.93 6.56
N GLN A 231 -4.18 3.33 5.89
CA GLN A 231 -2.77 3.70 6.02
C GLN A 231 -2.46 5.14 5.56
N LEU A 232 -3.34 5.77 4.78
CA LEU A 232 -3.17 7.12 4.26
C LEU A 232 -3.87 8.20 5.09
N LEU A 233 -4.66 7.81 6.11
CA LEU A 233 -5.38 8.75 6.95
C LEU A 233 -4.40 9.74 7.61
N PRO A 234 -4.72 11.05 7.64
CA PRO A 234 -3.91 12.01 8.36
C PRO A 234 -3.77 11.63 9.84
N PRO A 235 -2.63 11.95 10.48
CA PRO A 235 -2.56 11.86 11.93
C PRO A 235 -3.65 12.75 12.55
N PRO A 236 -4.25 12.34 13.69
CA PRO A 236 -5.23 13.18 14.36
C PRO A 236 -4.61 14.54 14.71
N PRO A 237 -5.38 15.64 14.63
CA PRO A 237 -4.89 16.96 15.00
C PRO A 237 -4.38 16.91 16.44
N ALA A 238 -3.16 17.40 16.66
CA ALA A 238 -2.57 17.46 17.99
C ALA A 238 -3.53 18.21 18.92
N SER A 239 -3.95 17.56 20.01
CA SER A 239 -4.67 18.25 21.07
C SER A 239 -3.78 19.40 21.55
N LYS A 240 -4.23 20.65 21.40
CA LYS A 240 -3.52 21.80 21.97
C LYS A 240 -3.20 21.49 23.44
N PRO A 241 -1.97 21.73 23.92
CA PRO A 241 -1.69 21.60 25.35
C PRO A 241 -2.68 22.49 26.10
N LYS A 242 -3.32 21.93 27.14
CA LYS A 242 -4.16 22.71 28.05
C LYS A 242 -3.25 23.83 28.58
N SER A 243 -3.54 25.08 28.22
CA SER A 243 -2.93 26.23 28.85
C SER A 243 -3.36 26.20 30.31
N SER A 244 -2.40 26.00 31.22
CA SER A 244 -2.56 26.20 32.65
C SER A 244 -2.88 27.66 32.97
#